data_AF-A0A286DNH6-F1
#
_entry.id   AF-A0A286DNH6-F1
#
_cell.length_a   1.000
_cell.length_b   1.000
_cell.length_c   1.000
_cell.angle_alpha   90.00
_cell.angle_beta   90.00
_cell.angle_gamma   90.00
#
_symmetry.space_group_name_H-M   'P 1'
#
loop_
_entity.id
_entity.type
_entity.pdbx_description
1 polymer ?
#
loop_
_entity_poly.entity_id
_entity_poly.type
_entity_poly.pdbx_seq_one_letter_code
_entity_poly.pdbx_strand_id
1 'polypeptide(L)'
;MFFPRSPLRGAPRGAASDPATARATARDKDSRPAFPPATVRAPAWTTRAALVAVASLTGTVALAPAVVADESPAPPPAQAPEGLFGDADPQYDGVWRQSYALLAQHTAGYTPGQEAVDWLVGQQCADGSFLSFRADPEQPCADVTASDSNATALAVQALAAVGGRQDAVDAGAAWLTGVQNEDGGWGINPGTASDANSTAVVIGALAASGHDPAAAERAGNSPYAALGALQLGCEAPDDQRGAFAWQPDPESGDLFGSDMATVDAVLAAYGSGLLVDPETPEAPVTPLDCGGGDADADAEDGVETDGSASETPEGEPLSPQARAGSAGAAQLVGALENGENHLQSTPPGGEPQPDFASTARAVLALAAGGHAQEATAPLEWLRAHHGEWDGYASDPTAVSLLVLAAHATGGTGEDFGGTDLLEQLGRLGPAPDSSPGDEDGSGEGDDADGGSSPLPWIIGIGLVAGIGVGVLLSFRRRASEEAAPDETAPDETAPDKTVADEAVADEAAPGNDGSAGSGGGNAEGPGEGGRRPGQP
;
A
#
# COMPACT_ATOMS: atom_id res chain seq x y z
N MET A 1 -57.87 -4.71 9.42
CA MET A 1 -58.14 -5.82 10.36
C MET A 1 -56.95 -5.87 11.33
N PHE A 2 -57.08 -5.30 12.52
CA PHE A 2 -57.41 -5.97 13.79
C PHE A 2 -56.25 -6.79 14.41
N PHE A 3 -55.68 -6.22 15.48
CA PHE A 3 -54.92 -6.80 16.61
C PHE A 3 -55.62 -8.03 17.26
N PRO A 4 -55.00 -8.87 18.14
CA PRO A 4 -54.30 -8.52 19.42
C PRO A 4 -53.08 -9.41 19.76
N ARG A 5 -52.18 -9.23 20.77
CA ARG A 5 -52.12 -8.80 22.19
C ARG A 5 -52.68 -9.75 23.28
N SER A 6 -51.74 -10.30 24.09
CA SER A 6 -51.78 -10.70 25.53
C SER A 6 -52.38 -12.08 25.92
N PRO A 7 -52.15 -12.68 27.15
CA PRO A 7 -51.70 -12.07 28.44
C PRO A 7 -50.83 -12.90 29.47
N LEU A 8 -50.30 -12.18 30.51
CA LEU A 8 -50.20 -12.45 31.99
C LEU A 8 -49.64 -13.80 32.54
N ARG A 9 -48.85 -13.95 33.64
CA ARG A 9 -48.89 -13.47 35.05
C ARG A 9 -47.67 -14.13 35.79
N GLY A 10 -46.90 -13.49 36.68
CA GLY A 10 -47.17 -13.36 38.12
C GLY A 10 -45.89 -13.52 38.98
N ALA A 11 -45.70 -12.65 39.99
CA ALA A 11 -44.66 -12.72 41.04
C ALA A 11 -45.15 -13.56 42.25
N PRO A 12 -44.31 -13.91 43.27
CA PRO A 12 -43.99 -12.97 44.38
C PRO A 12 -42.63 -13.13 45.10
N ARG A 13 -42.42 -12.22 46.07
CA ARG A 13 -41.27 -11.94 46.96
C ARG A 13 -41.02 -12.96 48.11
N GLY A 14 -39.79 -12.94 48.65
CA GLY A 14 -39.40 -13.28 50.04
C GLY A 14 -37.87 -13.44 50.15
N ALA A 15 -37.07 -12.50 50.68
CA ALA A 15 -36.84 -12.05 52.07
C ALA A 15 -35.73 -12.81 52.84
N ALA A 16 -34.68 -12.03 53.17
CA ALA A 16 -33.78 -12.07 54.34
C ALA A 16 -32.77 -13.23 54.54
N SER A 17 -31.47 -12.91 54.62
CA SER A 17 -30.74 -12.73 55.90
C SER A 17 -29.28 -12.27 55.70
N ASP A 18 -28.94 -11.16 56.36
CA ASP A 18 -27.60 -10.71 56.77
C ASP A 18 -27.09 -11.60 57.94
N PRO A 19 -25.78 -11.67 58.31
CA PRO A 19 -25.10 -10.50 58.91
C PRO A 19 -23.55 -10.37 58.76
N ALA A 20 -23.13 -9.12 58.59
CA ALA A 20 -22.27 -8.31 59.47
C ALA A 20 -20.77 -8.64 59.75
N THR A 21 -19.94 -7.67 59.33
CA THR A 21 -18.85 -6.95 60.06
C THR A 21 -17.66 -7.68 60.72
N ALA A 22 -16.45 -7.31 60.30
CA ALA A 22 -15.39 -6.72 61.17
C ALA A 22 -14.19 -6.24 60.31
N ARG A 23 -14.02 -4.93 60.11
CA ARG A 23 -13.13 -4.01 60.87
C ARG A 23 -11.63 -4.21 60.59
N ALA A 24 -11.10 -3.34 59.72
CA ALA A 24 -9.69 -3.04 59.58
C ALA A 24 -9.15 -2.29 60.82
N THR A 25 -7.94 -2.65 61.24
CA THR A 25 -7.12 -1.87 62.19
C THR A 25 -5.71 -1.75 61.64
N ALA A 26 -5.24 -0.51 61.53
CA ALA A 26 -3.87 -0.14 61.21
C ALA A 26 -2.92 -0.35 62.41
N ARG A 27 -1.67 -0.81 62.15
CA ARG A 27 -0.40 -0.18 62.58
C ARG A 27 0.83 -1.10 62.41
N ASP A 28 1.80 -0.55 61.68
CA ASP A 28 3.21 -0.28 62.06
C ASP A 28 4.24 -1.43 62.29
N LYS A 29 5.31 -1.32 61.48
CA LYS A 29 6.76 -1.54 61.70
C LYS A 29 7.35 -2.82 62.32
N ASP A 30 8.40 -3.27 61.60
CA ASP A 30 9.62 -3.97 62.04
C ASP A 30 9.46 -5.20 62.94
N SER A 31 9.69 -6.39 62.36
CA SER A 31 10.61 -7.41 62.90
C SER A 31 10.69 -8.63 61.97
N ARG A 32 11.90 -8.90 61.46
CA ARG A 32 12.27 -10.14 60.76
C ARG A 32 12.26 -11.33 61.73
N PRO A 33 12.04 -12.56 61.22
CA PRO A 33 12.78 -13.71 61.70
C PRO A 33 13.64 -14.31 60.58
N ALA A 34 14.94 -14.43 60.86
CA ALA A 34 15.89 -15.17 60.05
C ALA A 34 15.89 -16.65 60.47
N PHE A 35 15.99 -17.59 59.51
CA PHE A 35 16.66 -18.90 59.60
C PHE A 35 16.67 -19.56 58.19
N PRO A 36 17.59 -20.52 57.90
CA PRO A 36 18.66 -20.39 56.91
C PRO A 36 18.34 -21.01 55.53
N PRO A 37 19.05 -20.62 54.44
CA PRO A 37 18.92 -21.29 53.15
C PRO A 37 19.74 -22.58 53.09
N ALA A 38 19.06 -23.68 52.71
CA ALA A 38 19.67 -24.94 52.34
C ALA A 38 20.21 -24.86 50.90
N THR A 39 21.45 -25.33 50.74
CA THR A 39 22.21 -25.43 49.49
C THR A 39 21.64 -26.49 48.55
N VAL A 40 21.27 -26.08 47.32
CA VAL A 40 21.26 -26.94 46.13
C VAL A 40 22.06 -26.24 45.03
N ARG A 41 23.02 -26.98 44.47
CA ARG A 41 24.05 -26.53 43.52
C ARG A 41 23.45 -26.25 42.14
N ALA A 42 23.66 -25.04 41.63
CA ALA A 42 23.61 -24.73 40.20
C ALA A 42 25.02 -24.91 39.59
N PRO A 43 25.15 -25.36 38.32
CA PRO A 43 26.44 -25.39 37.64
C PRO A 43 26.90 -23.97 37.31
N ALA A 44 28.09 -23.60 37.80
CA ALA A 44 28.75 -22.33 37.52
C ALA A 44 29.25 -22.29 36.07
N TRP A 45 28.74 -21.35 35.27
CA TRP A 45 29.38 -20.94 34.02
C TRP A 45 30.49 -19.97 34.38
N THR A 46 31.73 -20.40 34.14
CA THR A 46 32.92 -19.59 34.40
C THR A 46 33.21 -18.73 33.19
N THR A 47 33.06 -17.42 33.35
CA THR A 47 33.55 -16.40 32.41
C THR A 47 35.07 -16.53 32.34
N ARG A 48 35.61 -16.97 31.20
CA ARG A 48 37.04 -16.91 30.92
C ARG A 48 37.32 -15.70 30.04
N ALA A 49 37.69 -14.59 30.67
CA ALA A 49 38.46 -13.54 30.02
C ALA A 49 39.88 -14.08 29.78
N ALA A 50 40.28 -14.23 28.52
CA ALA A 50 41.64 -14.59 28.15
C ALA A 50 42.41 -13.33 27.75
N LEU A 51 43.23 -12.83 28.66
CA LEU A 51 44.35 -11.91 28.37
C LEU A 51 45.37 -12.66 27.52
N VAL A 52 45.56 -12.24 26.27
CA VAL A 52 46.65 -12.75 25.41
C VAL A 52 47.91 -11.94 25.69
N ALA A 53 48.86 -12.58 26.36
CA ALA A 53 50.23 -12.13 26.50
C ALA A 53 51.02 -12.46 25.22
N VAL A 54 51.69 -11.46 24.65
CA VAL A 54 52.63 -11.62 23.54
C VAL A 54 53.88 -12.34 24.05
N ALA A 55 54.12 -13.55 23.54
CA ALA A 55 55.38 -14.26 23.71
C ALA A 55 55.88 -14.73 22.33
N SER A 56 56.96 -14.10 21.88
CA SER A 56 57.66 -14.36 20.63
C SER A 56 58.38 -15.71 20.70
N LEU A 57 58.07 -16.63 19.79
CA LEU A 57 58.90 -17.81 19.52
C LEU A 57 59.03 -18.05 18.01
N THR A 58 60.29 -18.12 17.63
CA THR A 58 60.85 -18.27 16.29
C THR A 58 60.63 -19.66 15.70
N GLY A 59 60.32 -19.71 14.40
CA GLY A 59 60.84 -20.72 13.47
C GLY A 59 59.99 -21.99 13.26
N THR A 60 59.29 -22.10 12.13
CA THR A 60 59.73 -22.84 10.93
C THR A 60 58.60 -22.81 9.90
N VAL A 61 58.87 -22.25 8.71
CA VAL A 61 57.90 -22.18 7.62
C VAL A 61 57.95 -23.50 6.84
N ALA A 62 56.92 -24.31 6.96
CA ALA A 62 56.59 -25.30 5.95
C ALA A 62 55.72 -24.61 4.89
N LEU A 63 56.28 -24.39 3.70
CA LEU A 63 55.55 -23.86 2.56
C LEU A 63 54.57 -24.92 2.04
N ALA A 64 53.28 -24.75 2.33
CA ALA A 64 52.23 -25.32 1.50
C ALA A 64 52.15 -24.48 0.20
N PRO A 65 51.99 -25.09 -0.98
CA PRO A 65 51.81 -24.33 -2.20
C PRO A 65 50.49 -23.56 -2.11
N ALA A 66 50.57 -22.24 -2.30
CA ALA A 66 49.40 -21.39 -2.47
C ALA A 66 48.65 -21.85 -3.73
N VAL A 67 47.45 -22.39 -3.53
CA VAL A 67 46.47 -22.46 -4.61
C VAL A 67 46.04 -21.01 -4.82
N VAL A 68 46.52 -20.41 -5.91
CA VAL A 68 46.00 -19.13 -6.39
C VAL A 68 44.53 -19.41 -6.72
N ALA A 69 43.61 -18.87 -5.93
CA ALA A 69 42.22 -18.80 -6.34
C ALA A 69 42.21 -17.98 -7.63
N ASP A 70 41.79 -18.62 -8.72
CA ASP A 70 41.48 -17.92 -9.96
C ASP A 70 40.34 -16.96 -9.61
N GLU A 71 40.64 -15.66 -9.47
CA GLU A 71 39.63 -14.61 -9.43
C GLU A 71 38.94 -14.63 -10.79
N SER A 72 37.97 -15.53 -10.95
CA SER A 72 37.04 -15.47 -12.05
C SER A 72 36.43 -14.06 -12.01
N PRO A 73 36.56 -13.26 -13.08
CA PRO A 73 35.93 -11.96 -13.12
C PRO A 73 34.44 -12.15 -12.82
N ALA A 74 33.90 -11.32 -11.92
CA ALA A 74 32.47 -11.27 -11.69
C ALA A 74 31.78 -11.17 -13.06
N PRO A 75 30.70 -11.94 -13.30
CA PRO A 75 29.94 -11.77 -14.52
C PRO A 75 29.58 -10.29 -14.68
N PRO A 76 29.61 -9.74 -15.90
CA PRO A 76 29.12 -8.39 -16.12
C PRO A 76 27.70 -8.27 -15.55
N PRO A 77 27.30 -7.11 -15.01
CA PRO A 77 25.95 -6.93 -14.49
C PRO A 77 24.97 -7.40 -15.56
N ALA A 78 24.06 -8.28 -15.18
CA ALA A 78 22.99 -8.70 -16.07
C ALA A 78 22.30 -7.42 -16.57
N GLN A 79 22.08 -7.31 -17.88
CA GLN A 79 21.21 -6.26 -18.39
C GLN A 79 19.88 -6.38 -17.65
N ALA A 80 19.32 -5.25 -17.23
CA ALA A 80 18.00 -5.27 -16.61
C ALA A 80 17.02 -5.96 -17.58
N PRO A 81 16.14 -6.85 -17.05
CA PRO A 81 15.15 -7.51 -17.87
C PRO A 81 14.35 -6.51 -18.71
N GLU A 82 14.08 -6.84 -19.97
CA GLU A 82 13.19 -6.05 -20.81
C GLU A 82 11.84 -5.83 -20.08
N GLY A 83 11.32 -4.60 -20.12
CA GLY A 83 10.07 -4.22 -19.45
C GLY A 83 10.22 -3.70 -18.01
N LEU A 84 11.37 -3.90 -17.35
CA LEU A 84 11.59 -3.44 -15.99
C LEU A 84 12.09 -1.98 -15.94
N PHE A 85 11.52 -1.18 -15.04
CA PHE A 85 12.07 0.14 -14.72
C PHE A 85 13.38 0.00 -13.90
N GLY A 86 14.40 0.73 -14.32
CA GLY A 86 15.72 0.85 -13.68
C GLY A 86 16.69 -0.27 -14.04
N ASP A 87 17.98 0.07 -14.05
CA ASP A 87 19.08 -0.84 -14.42
C ASP A 87 19.75 -1.56 -13.23
N ALA A 88 19.38 -1.21 -11.99
CA ALA A 88 19.93 -1.82 -10.79
C ALA A 88 19.52 -3.30 -10.66
N ASP A 89 20.32 -4.09 -9.94
CA ASP A 89 20.03 -5.51 -9.66
C ASP A 89 18.65 -5.67 -9.01
N PRO A 90 17.67 -6.33 -9.67
CA PRO A 90 16.31 -6.40 -9.21
C PRO A 90 16.07 -7.44 -8.11
N GLN A 91 17.11 -8.17 -7.69
CA GLN A 91 17.00 -9.32 -6.79
C GLN A 91 16.15 -9.07 -5.53
N TYR A 92 16.13 -7.84 -5.03
CA TYR A 92 15.43 -7.47 -3.80
C TYR A 92 14.28 -6.48 -3.98
N ASP A 93 14.12 -5.87 -5.15
CA ASP A 93 13.18 -4.76 -5.35
C ASP A 93 12.44 -4.79 -6.70
N GLY A 94 12.68 -5.76 -7.58
CA GLY A 94 12.16 -5.75 -8.95
C GLY A 94 10.64 -5.55 -9.03
N VAL A 95 9.87 -6.35 -8.30
CA VAL A 95 8.40 -6.21 -8.24
C VAL A 95 8.00 -4.90 -7.57
N TRP A 96 8.74 -4.49 -6.53
CA TRP A 96 8.46 -3.28 -5.76
C TRP A 96 8.62 -2.02 -6.61
N ARG A 97 9.79 -1.82 -7.22
CA ARG A 97 10.11 -0.65 -8.04
C ARG A 97 9.24 -0.57 -9.29
N GLN A 98 8.94 -1.72 -9.91
CA GLN A 98 8.05 -1.79 -11.06
C GLN A 98 6.67 -1.27 -10.69
N SER A 99 6.12 -1.74 -9.57
CA SER A 99 4.79 -1.38 -9.14
C SER A 99 4.68 0.12 -8.81
N TYR A 100 5.70 0.72 -8.18
CA TYR A 100 5.78 2.18 -7.99
C TYR A 100 5.76 2.94 -9.31
N ALA A 101 6.57 2.52 -10.28
CA ALA A 101 6.65 3.18 -11.58
C ALA A 101 5.31 3.16 -12.32
N LEU A 102 4.61 2.01 -12.31
CA LEU A 102 3.28 1.88 -12.92
C LEU A 102 2.24 2.77 -12.22
N LEU A 103 2.27 2.83 -10.88
CA LEU A 103 1.38 3.70 -10.10
C LEU A 103 1.65 5.19 -10.40
N ALA A 104 2.91 5.61 -10.47
CA ALA A 104 3.29 6.98 -10.76
C ALA A 104 2.93 7.40 -12.20
N GLN A 105 3.09 6.51 -13.18
CA GLN A 105 2.61 6.76 -14.55
C GLN A 105 1.08 6.90 -14.57
N HIS A 106 0.37 6.00 -13.89
CA HIS A 106 -1.09 6.01 -13.83
C HIS A 106 -1.64 7.30 -13.20
N THR A 107 -1.09 7.77 -12.07
CA THR A 107 -1.55 9.02 -11.43
C THR A 107 -1.33 10.26 -12.28
N ALA A 108 -0.30 10.23 -13.12
CA ALA A 108 -0.02 11.29 -14.08
C ALA A 108 -0.89 11.21 -15.35
N GLY A 109 -1.75 10.20 -15.50
CA GLY A 109 -2.65 10.03 -16.63
C GLY A 109 -2.02 9.33 -17.84
N TYR A 110 -0.86 8.70 -17.68
CA TYR A 110 -0.27 7.84 -18.71
C TYR A 110 -0.92 6.45 -18.67
N THR A 111 -1.01 5.81 -19.83
CA THR A 111 -1.20 4.36 -19.90
C THR A 111 0.19 3.70 -19.89
N PRO A 112 0.57 2.98 -18.83
CA PRO A 112 1.87 2.31 -18.80
C PRO A 112 2.05 1.36 -19.99
N GLY A 113 3.27 1.28 -20.51
CA GLY A 113 3.56 0.45 -21.67
C GLY A 113 3.23 -1.01 -21.42
N GLN A 114 2.62 -1.70 -22.39
CA GLN A 114 2.19 -3.08 -22.22
C GLN A 114 3.34 -4.00 -21.77
N GLU A 115 4.56 -3.81 -22.27
CA GLU A 115 5.73 -4.60 -21.87
C GLU A 115 6.07 -4.47 -20.38
N ALA A 116 5.84 -3.29 -19.78
CA ALA A 116 6.06 -3.05 -18.37
C ALA A 116 5.01 -3.77 -17.50
N VAL A 117 3.75 -3.75 -17.94
CA VAL A 117 2.65 -4.44 -17.26
C VAL A 117 2.81 -5.96 -17.39
N ASP A 118 3.14 -6.45 -18.58
CA ASP A 118 3.33 -7.87 -18.85
C ASP A 118 4.55 -8.43 -18.09
N TRP A 119 5.62 -7.63 -17.92
CA TRP A 119 6.73 -7.98 -17.04
C TRP A 119 6.24 -8.22 -15.61
N LEU A 120 5.46 -7.30 -15.05
CA LEU A 120 4.94 -7.42 -13.68
C LEU A 120 4.04 -8.65 -13.55
N VAL A 121 3.07 -8.84 -14.44
CA VAL A 121 2.19 -10.01 -14.44
C VAL A 121 2.97 -11.32 -14.55
N GLY A 122 4.04 -11.34 -15.36
CA GLY A 122 4.92 -12.50 -15.48
C GLY A 122 5.59 -12.90 -14.17
N GLN A 123 5.84 -11.95 -13.25
CA GLN A 123 6.42 -12.25 -11.94
C GLN A 123 5.46 -13.03 -11.03
N GLN A 124 4.15 -13.02 -11.28
CA GLN A 124 3.18 -13.68 -10.42
C GLN A 124 3.36 -15.21 -10.42
N CYS A 125 3.35 -15.80 -9.23
CA CYS A 125 3.33 -17.23 -9.03
C CYS A 125 1.94 -17.82 -9.29
N ALA A 126 1.88 -19.13 -9.56
CA ALA A 126 0.62 -19.83 -9.82
C ALA A 126 -0.37 -19.82 -8.63
N ASP A 127 0.10 -19.55 -7.41
CA ASP A 127 -0.72 -19.41 -6.21
C ASP A 127 -1.21 -17.96 -5.96
N GLY A 128 -0.87 -17.03 -6.85
CA GLY A 128 -1.20 -15.61 -6.75
C GLY A 128 -0.12 -14.74 -6.09
N SER A 129 0.87 -15.35 -5.43
CA SER A 129 1.93 -14.61 -4.74
C SER A 129 2.95 -13.99 -5.69
N PHE A 130 3.72 -13.05 -5.17
CA PHE A 130 4.92 -12.54 -5.81
C PHE A 130 6.12 -12.77 -4.88
N LEU A 131 7.27 -13.02 -5.49
CA LEU A 131 8.58 -12.87 -4.84
C LEU A 131 9.05 -11.43 -5.08
N SER A 132 10.13 -10.99 -4.42
CA SER A 132 10.72 -9.68 -4.74
C SER A 132 11.20 -9.61 -6.20
N PHE A 133 11.67 -10.74 -6.75
CA PHE A 133 12.02 -10.92 -8.16
C PHE A 133 12.15 -12.40 -8.56
N ARG A 134 11.80 -12.74 -9.79
CA ARG A 134 12.01 -14.03 -10.46
C ARG A 134 12.84 -13.82 -11.73
N ALA A 135 14.04 -14.39 -11.73
CA ALA A 135 14.95 -14.34 -12.87
C ALA A 135 14.44 -15.12 -14.10
N ASP A 136 13.68 -16.20 -13.88
CA ASP A 136 13.04 -17.00 -14.95
C ASP A 136 11.56 -17.24 -14.61
N PRO A 137 10.66 -16.36 -15.10
CA PRO A 137 9.21 -16.49 -14.93
C PRO A 137 8.59 -17.76 -15.53
N GLU A 138 9.29 -18.47 -16.42
CA GLU A 138 8.79 -19.72 -17.01
C GLU A 138 8.90 -20.90 -16.03
N GLN A 139 9.81 -20.80 -15.05
CA GLN A 139 9.93 -21.82 -14.02
C GLN A 139 8.84 -21.65 -12.96
N PRO A 140 8.29 -22.75 -12.42
CA PRO A 140 7.45 -22.68 -11.22
C PRO A 140 8.18 -21.96 -10.09
N CYS A 141 7.43 -21.23 -9.26
CA CYS A 141 7.98 -20.66 -8.03
C CYS A 141 8.47 -21.80 -7.14
N ALA A 142 9.79 -21.98 -7.13
CA ALA A 142 10.43 -23.17 -6.57
C ALA A 142 10.38 -23.21 -5.05
N ASP A 143 10.33 -22.03 -4.41
CA ASP A 143 10.29 -21.86 -2.97
C ASP A 143 9.21 -20.86 -2.58
N VAL A 144 8.05 -21.38 -2.16
CA VAL A 144 6.93 -20.56 -1.65
C VAL A 144 7.26 -19.88 -0.31
N THR A 145 8.36 -20.25 0.36
CA THR A 145 8.82 -19.52 1.56
C THR A 145 9.51 -18.21 1.20
N ALA A 146 9.92 -18.04 -0.06
CA ALA A 146 10.44 -16.79 -0.58
C ALA A 146 9.33 -15.82 -1.04
N SER A 147 8.06 -16.22 -0.99
CA SER A 147 6.94 -15.32 -1.29
C SER A 147 6.97 -14.11 -0.35
N ASP A 148 6.71 -12.95 -0.92
CA ASP A 148 6.88 -11.64 -0.30
C ASP A 148 5.51 -10.94 -0.28
N SER A 149 4.97 -10.74 0.91
CA SER A 149 3.65 -10.12 1.11
C SER A 149 3.66 -8.65 0.67
N ASN A 150 4.78 -7.95 0.79
CA ASN A 150 4.91 -6.55 0.45
C ASN A 150 4.98 -6.38 -1.07
N ALA A 151 5.79 -7.20 -1.74
CA ALA A 151 5.83 -7.27 -3.20
C ALA A 151 4.46 -7.65 -3.78
N THR A 152 3.80 -8.65 -3.19
CA THR A 152 2.46 -9.09 -3.62
C THR A 152 1.43 -7.98 -3.47
N ALA A 153 1.39 -7.33 -2.30
CA ALA A 153 0.46 -6.26 -2.01
C ALA A 153 0.64 -5.06 -2.95
N LEU A 154 1.89 -4.67 -3.19
CA LEU A 154 2.17 -3.54 -4.05
C LEU A 154 1.89 -3.84 -5.54
N ALA A 155 2.17 -5.06 -5.99
CA ALA A 155 1.79 -5.51 -7.32
C ALA A 155 0.28 -5.53 -7.51
N VAL A 156 -0.48 -5.97 -6.50
CA VAL A 156 -1.95 -5.93 -6.51
C VAL A 156 -2.45 -4.49 -6.65
N GLN A 157 -1.89 -3.52 -5.92
CA GLN A 157 -2.25 -2.11 -6.06
C GLN A 157 -1.98 -1.59 -7.48
N ALA A 158 -0.79 -1.86 -8.03
CA ALA A 158 -0.43 -1.43 -9.37
C ALA A 158 -1.31 -2.06 -10.45
N LEU A 159 -1.52 -3.38 -10.40
CA LEU A 159 -2.34 -4.11 -11.37
C LEU A 159 -3.83 -3.71 -11.31
N ALA A 160 -4.34 -3.39 -10.12
CA ALA A 160 -5.70 -2.86 -9.95
C ALA A 160 -5.83 -1.47 -10.58
N ALA A 161 -4.83 -0.60 -10.41
CA ALA A 161 -4.82 0.75 -10.97
C ALA A 161 -4.75 0.77 -12.50
N VAL A 162 -3.81 0.01 -13.10
CA VAL A 162 -3.64 -0.03 -14.56
C VAL A 162 -4.80 -0.74 -15.27
N GLY A 163 -5.51 -1.63 -14.56
CA GLY A 163 -6.68 -2.33 -15.08
C GLY A 163 -6.35 -3.47 -16.06
N GLY A 164 -7.39 -4.17 -16.52
CA GLY A 164 -7.26 -5.24 -17.53
C GLY A 164 -6.53 -6.51 -17.07
N ARG A 165 -6.27 -6.66 -15.76
CA ARG A 165 -5.55 -7.79 -15.13
C ARG A 165 -6.28 -8.34 -13.88
N GLN A 166 -7.62 -8.34 -13.90
CA GLN A 166 -8.43 -8.68 -12.72
C GLN A 166 -8.12 -10.07 -12.13
N ASP A 167 -7.90 -11.08 -12.98
CA ASP A 167 -7.55 -12.42 -12.49
C ASP A 167 -6.27 -12.44 -11.65
N ALA A 168 -5.27 -11.62 -12.03
CA ALA A 168 -4.02 -11.48 -11.29
C ALA A 168 -4.23 -10.73 -9.96
N VAL A 169 -5.05 -9.66 -9.99
CA VAL A 169 -5.45 -8.88 -8.80
C VAL A 169 -6.17 -9.78 -7.79
N ASP A 170 -7.17 -10.53 -8.25
CA ASP A 170 -7.99 -11.42 -7.42
C ASP A 170 -7.14 -12.55 -6.83
N ALA A 171 -6.24 -13.15 -7.61
CA ALA A 171 -5.34 -14.19 -7.14
C ALA A 171 -4.37 -13.66 -6.06
N GLY A 172 -3.80 -12.47 -6.25
CA GLY A 172 -2.93 -11.84 -5.26
C GLY A 172 -3.65 -11.47 -3.97
N ALA A 173 -4.83 -10.85 -4.07
CA ALA A 173 -5.66 -10.52 -2.91
C ALA A 173 -6.09 -11.78 -2.14
N ALA A 174 -6.53 -12.83 -2.84
CA ALA A 174 -6.89 -14.10 -2.22
C ALA A 174 -5.70 -14.76 -1.51
N TRP A 175 -4.50 -14.70 -2.10
CA TRP A 175 -3.29 -15.20 -1.47
C TRP A 175 -2.95 -14.42 -0.19
N LEU A 176 -3.00 -13.09 -0.22
CA LEU A 176 -2.74 -12.23 0.94
C LEU A 176 -3.68 -12.56 2.10
N THR A 177 -4.99 -12.66 1.86
CA THR A 177 -5.95 -13.09 2.89
C THR A 177 -5.68 -14.52 3.38
N GLY A 178 -5.20 -15.40 2.50
CA GLY A 178 -4.86 -16.78 2.84
C GLY A 178 -3.69 -16.92 3.83
N VAL A 179 -2.70 -16.02 3.75
CA VAL A 179 -1.47 -16.04 4.57
C VAL A 179 -1.51 -15.13 5.80
N GLN A 180 -2.65 -14.49 6.07
CA GLN A 180 -2.85 -13.63 7.24
C GLN A 180 -2.63 -14.40 8.56
N ASN A 181 -1.89 -13.78 9.47
CA ASN A 181 -1.59 -14.29 10.81
C ASN A 181 -2.82 -14.21 11.74
N GLU A 182 -2.82 -14.98 12.84
CA GLU A 182 -3.96 -15.01 13.79
C GLU A 182 -4.23 -13.67 14.50
N ASP A 183 -3.24 -12.79 14.57
CA ASP A 183 -3.38 -11.42 15.10
C ASP A 183 -4.03 -10.45 14.10
N GLY A 184 -4.34 -10.90 12.88
CA GLY A 184 -4.92 -10.09 11.82
C GLY A 184 -3.89 -9.37 10.95
N GLY A 185 -2.60 -9.50 11.24
CA GLY A 185 -1.52 -8.83 10.52
C GLY A 185 -0.75 -9.72 9.54
N TRP A 186 0.30 -9.13 8.97
CA TRP A 186 1.25 -9.78 8.08
C TRP A 186 2.68 -9.41 8.45
N GLY A 187 3.59 -10.38 8.31
CA GLY A 187 5.01 -10.12 8.15
C GLY A 187 5.41 -10.19 6.68
N ILE A 188 6.62 -9.76 6.35
CA ILE A 188 7.14 -9.76 4.97
C ILE A 188 7.06 -11.15 4.30
N ASN A 189 7.40 -12.22 5.02
CA ASN A 189 7.22 -13.59 4.54
C ASN A 189 6.10 -14.29 5.32
N PRO A 190 5.29 -15.13 4.66
CA PRO A 190 4.22 -15.88 5.32
C PRO A 190 4.68 -16.62 6.58
N GLY A 191 3.93 -16.46 7.67
CA GLY A 191 4.18 -17.12 8.95
C GLY A 191 5.28 -16.49 9.81
N THR A 192 5.90 -15.40 9.37
CA THR A 192 6.74 -14.55 10.24
C THR A 192 5.87 -13.62 11.09
N ALA A 193 6.46 -13.01 12.12
CA ALA A 193 5.74 -12.10 13.02
C ALA A 193 5.17 -10.91 12.24
N SER A 194 3.94 -10.51 12.59
CA SER A 194 3.29 -9.36 11.98
C SER A 194 4.05 -8.07 12.28
N ASP A 195 4.13 -7.18 11.30
CA ASP A 195 4.73 -5.86 11.44
C ASP A 195 3.85 -4.76 10.83
N ALA A 196 4.04 -3.52 11.28
CA ALA A 196 3.22 -2.40 10.86
C ALA A 196 3.33 -2.10 9.36
N ASN A 197 4.53 -2.17 8.79
CA ASN A 197 4.78 -1.82 7.38
C ASN A 197 4.13 -2.83 6.43
N SER A 198 4.35 -4.12 6.69
CA SER A 198 3.77 -5.21 5.90
C SER A 198 2.25 -5.25 6.04
N THR A 199 1.72 -5.06 7.24
CA THR A 199 0.26 -4.99 7.46
C THR A 199 -0.34 -3.78 6.73
N ALA A 200 0.32 -2.63 6.77
CA ALA A 200 -0.15 -1.41 6.11
C ALA A 200 -0.23 -1.53 4.59
N VAL A 201 0.82 -2.06 3.93
CA VAL A 201 0.79 -2.21 2.47
C VAL A 201 -0.25 -3.24 2.02
N VAL A 202 -0.51 -4.28 2.82
CA VAL A 202 -1.58 -5.26 2.56
C VAL A 202 -2.97 -4.63 2.71
N ILE A 203 -3.21 -3.79 3.71
CA ILE A 203 -4.46 -3.02 3.82
C ILE A 203 -4.69 -2.19 2.54
N GLY A 204 -3.65 -1.50 2.05
CA GLY A 204 -3.72 -0.75 0.80
C GLY A 204 -4.05 -1.63 -0.41
N ALA A 205 -3.51 -2.85 -0.48
CA ALA A 205 -3.83 -3.81 -1.55
C ALA A 205 -5.28 -4.31 -1.51
N LEU A 206 -5.80 -4.59 -0.31
CA LEU A 206 -7.20 -4.98 -0.13
C LEU A 206 -8.12 -3.84 -0.57
N ALA A 207 -7.85 -2.61 -0.13
CA ALA A 207 -8.63 -1.44 -0.53
C ALA A 207 -8.57 -1.19 -2.04
N ALA A 208 -7.37 -1.20 -2.66
CA ALA A 208 -7.19 -0.98 -4.09
C ALA A 208 -7.84 -2.05 -4.96
N SER A 209 -7.94 -3.29 -4.47
CA SER A 209 -8.62 -4.40 -5.16
C SER A 209 -10.13 -4.46 -4.88
N GLY A 210 -10.70 -3.46 -4.19
CA GLY A 210 -12.13 -3.38 -3.90
C GLY A 210 -12.62 -4.28 -2.76
N HIS A 211 -11.70 -4.87 -1.99
CA HIS A 211 -12.02 -5.60 -0.76
C HIS A 211 -12.11 -4.62 0.42
N ASP A 212 -13.04 -4.84 1.34
CA ASP A 212 -13.07 -4.13 2.61
C ASP A 212 -11.95 -4.67 3.53
N PRO A 213 -10.90 -3.89 3.86
CA PRO A 213 -9.82 -4.38 4.70
C PRO A 213 -10.32 -4.75 6.10
N ALA A 214 -11.37 -4.11 6.62
CA ALA A 214 -11.90 -4.43 7.95
C ALA A 214 -12.56 -5.81 7.99
N ALA A 215 -13.06 -6.31 6.85
CA ALA A 215 -13.71 -7.60 6.73
C ALA A 215 -12.72 -8.77 6.58
N ALA A 216 -11.43 -8.51 6.32
CA ALA A 216 -10.38 -9.52 6.24
C ALA A 216 -9.96 -9.98 7.64
N GLU A 217 -10.86 -10.66 8.36
CA GLU A 217 -10.61 -11.12 9.73
C GLU A 217 -9.96 -12.51 9.78
N ARG A 218 -8.96 -12.66 10.66
CA ARG A 218 -8.41 -13.96 11.06
C ARG A 218 -8.54 -14.13 12.56
N ALA A 219 -9.10 -15.26 13.00
CA ALA A 219 -9.32 -15.56 14.43
C ALA A 219 -10.04 -14.45 15.21
N GLY A 220 -10.88 -13.64 14.53
CA GLY A 220 -11.60 -12.50 15.10
C GLY A 220 -10.80 -11.20 15.18
N ASN A 221 -9.61 -11.14 14.60
CA ASN A 221 -8.79 -9.93 14.52
C ASN A 221 -8.76 -9.42 13.07
N SER A 222 -8.99 -8.12 12.91
CA SER A 222 -8.90 -7.43 11.62
C SER A 222 -7.49 -6.87 11.39
N PRO A 223 -7.15 -6.43 10.17
CA PRO A 223 -5.88 -5.75 9.87
C PRO A 223 -5.67 -4.50 10.71
N TYR A 224 -6.75 -3.75 10.95
CA TYR A 224 -6.73 -2.56 11.79
C TYR A 224 -6.50 -2.89 13.28
N ALA A 225 -6.94 -4.06 13.75
CA ALA A 225 -6.64 -4.52 15.10
C ALA A 225 -5.14 -4.83 15.26
N ALA A 226 -4.53 -5.48 14.25
CA ALA A 226 -3.09 -5.74 14.22
C ALA A 226 -2.27 -4.44 14.25
N LEU A 227 -2.62 -3.45 13.41
CA LEU A 227 -1.97 -2.13 13.44
C LEU A 227 -2.18 -1.42 14.78
N GLY A 228 -3.40 -1.42 15.30
CA GLY A 228 -3.71 -0.78 16.58
C GLY A 228 -2.92 -1.36 17.75
N ALA A 229 -2.59 -2.65 17.71
CA ALA A 229 -1.74 -3.30 18.71
C ALA A 229 -0.27 -2.82 18.68
N LEU A 230 0.16 -2.19 17.59
CA LEU A 230 1.49 -1.61 17.42
C LEU A 230 1.53 -0.10 17.69
N GLN A 231 0.39 0.53 18.00
CA GLN A 231 0.32 1.96 18.30
C GLN A 231 0.77 2.26 19.74
N LEU A 232 1.62 3.26 19.89
CA LEU A 232 2.10 3.75 21.17
C LEU A 232 1.00 4.57 21.86
N GLY A 233 0.56 4.08 23.03
CA GLY A 233 -0.47 4.68 23.86
C GLY A 233 0.02 5.81 24.77
N CYS A 234 -0.81 6.17 25.75
CA CYS A 234 -0.55 7.32 26.65
C CYS A 234 0.62 7.12 27.62
N GLU A 235 1.03 5.87 27.84
CA GLU A 235 2.20 5.49 28.63
C GLU A 235 3.53 5.83 27.92
N ALA A 236 3.50 6.07 26.61
CA ALA A 236 4.66 6.50 25.85
C ALA A 236 5.08 7.94 26.22
N PRO A 237 6.37 8.30 25.97
CA PRO A 237 6.82 9.70 26.00
C PRO A 237 5.92 10.61 25.17
N ASP A 238 5.73 11.86 25.60
CA ASP A 238 4.80 12.82 24.99
C ASP A 238 5.00 12.97 23.48
N ASP A 239 6.25 12.94 23.01
CA ASP A 239 6.68 13.06 21.61
C ASP A 239 6.54 11.76 20.79
N GLN A 240 6.17 10.65 21.43
CA GLN A 240 5.97 9.33 20.80
C GLN A 240 4.52 8.84 20.87
N ARG A 241 3.63 9.53 21.59
CA ARG A 241 2.21 9.15 21.67
C ARG A 241 1.57 9.18 20.29
N GLY A 242 0.91 8.09 19.91
CA GLY A 242 0.29 7.93 18.60
C GLY A 242 1.22 7.35 17.52
N ALA A 243 2.55 7.34 17.73
CA ALA A 243 3.47 6.66 16.84
C ALA A 243 3.15 5.17 16.72
N PHE A 244 3.63 4.52 15.67
CA PHE A 244 3.56 3.07 15.52
C PHE A 244 4.95 2.46 15.63
N ALA A 245 5.02 1.33 16.32
CA ALA A 245 6.20 0.48 16.29
C ALA A 245 6.22 -0.39 15.02
N TRP A 246 7.41 -0.74 14.55
CA TRP A 246 7.55 -1.73 13.49
C TRP A 246 7.05 -3.11 13.98
N GLN A 247 7.61 -3.56 15.11
CA GLN A 247 7.23 -4.76 15.84
C GLN A 247 7.47 -4.53 17.34
N PRO A 248 6.84 -5.32 18.23
CA PRO A 248 7.25 -5.36 19.62
C PRO A 248 8.69 -5.85 19.76
N ASP A 249 9.42 -5.33 20.74
CA ASP A 249 10.73 -5.87 21.09
C ASP A 249 10.60 -7.36 21.45
N PRO A 250 11.42 -8.25 20.87
CA PRO A 250 11.26 -9.69 21.04
C PRO A 250 11.56 -10.17 22.47
N GLU A 251 12.28 -9.39 23.29
CA GLU A 251 12.62 -9.75 24.66
C GLU A 251 11.64 -9.15 25.69
N SER A 252 11.36 -7.86 25.59
CA SER A 252 10.51 -7.15 26.56
C SER A 252 9.04 -7.08 26.15
N GLY A 253 8.73 -7.17 24.86
CA GLY A 253 7.43 -6.89 24.30
C GLY A 253 7.08 -5.39 24.25
N ASP A 254 8.05 -4.51 24.55
CA ASP A 254 7.83 -3.06 24.53
C ASP A 254 7.73 -2.55 23.08
N LEU A 255 6.98 -1.48 22.90
CA LEU A 255 6.84 -0.80 21.61
C LEU A 255 7.78 0.41 21.56
N PHE A 256 8.49 0.55 20.44
CA PHE A 256 9.34 1.71 20.15
C PHE A 256 8.87 2.36 18.86
N GLY A 257 8.61 3.67 18.91
CA GLY A 257 8.15 4.42 17.76
C GLY A 257 9.14 4.32 16.59
N SER A 258 8.61 4.12 15.39
CA SER A 258 9.35 4.09 14.14
C SER A 258 8.68 5.03 13.15
N ASP A 259 9.43 5.98 12.61
CA ASP A 259 8.90 6.95 11.63
C ASP A 259 8.32 6.23 10.41
N MET A 260 9.06 5.25 9.86
CA MET A 260 8.60 4.47 8.70
C MET A 260 7.35 3.63 9.03
N ALA A 261 7.27 3.02 10.22
CA ALA A 261 6.07 2.29 10.63
C ALA A 261 4.87 3.23 10.81
N THR A 262 5.13 4.43 11.33
CA THR A 262 4.10 5.44 11.58
C THR A 262 3.55 5.99 10.26
N VAL A 263 4.39 6.36 9.28
CA VAL A 263 3.90 6.84 7.97
C VAL A 263 3.04 5.79 7.28
N ASP A 264 3.44 4.52 7.32
CA ASP A 264 2.71 3.44 6.66
C ASP A 264 1.40 3.11 7.37
N ALA A 265 1.43 3.02 8.70
CA ALA A 265 0.23 2.77 9.49
C ALA A 265 -0.79 3.91 9.38
N VAL A 266 -0.34 5.17 9.33
CA VAL A 266 -1.22 6.33 9.13
C VAL A 266 -1.87 6.28 7.75
N LEU A 267 -1.11 6.02 6.69
CA LEU A 267 -1.68 5.85 5.35
C LEU A 267 -2.75 4.74 5.32
N ALA A 268 -2.42 3.58 5.89
CA ALA A 268 -3.33 2.43 5.93
C ALA A 268 -4.57 2.67 6.80
N ALA A 269 -4.45 3.44 7.89
CA ALA A 269 -5.55 3.73 8.81
C ALA A 269 -6.73 4.46 8.12
N TYR A 270 -6.44 5.22 7.06
CA TYR A 270 -7.45 5.85 6.21
C TYR A 270 -7.98 4.96 5.08
N GLY A 271 -7.57 3.68 5.07
CA GLY A 271 -7.99 2.70 4.06
C GLY A 271 -7.46 3.01 2.67
N SER A 272 -6.40 3.81 2.57
CA SER A 272 -5.82 4.20 1.29
C SER A 272 -4.67 3.28 0.88
N GLY A 273 -4.57 3.02 -0.42
CA GLY A 273 -3.34 2.53 -1.04
C GLY A 273 -2.37 3.68 -1.31
N LEU A 274 -1.39 3.46 -2.17
CA LEU A 274 -0.46 4.53 -2.58
C LEU A 274 -1.09 5.53 -3.56
N LEU A 275 -2.25 5.21 -4.12
CA LEU A 275 -3.06 6.13 -4.93
C LEU A 275 -4.00 6.93 -4.04
N VAL A 276 -3.44 7.94 -3.38
CA VAL A 276 -4.19 8.87 -2.54
C VAL A 276 -4.98 9.84 -3.42
N ASP A 277 -6.28 9.98 -3.14
CA ASP A 277 -7.15 10.93 -3.84
C ASP A 277 -6.80 12.38 -3.44
N PRO A 278 -6.37 13.25 -4.38
CA PRO A 278 -6.08 14.66 -4.08
C PRO A 278 -7.29 15.45 -3.57
N GLU A 279 -8.51 14.96 -3.81
CA GLU A 279 -9.75 15.61 -3.39
C GLU A 279 -10.26 15.08 -2.03
N THR A 280 -9.41 14.37 -1.27
CA THR A 280 -9.73 13.93 0.09
C THR A 280 -10.17 15.13 0.95
N PRO A 281 -11.38 15.10 1.56
CA PRO A 281 -11.89 16.24 2.33
C PRO A 281 -10.96 16.66 3.47
N GLU A 282 -10.78 17.97 3.64
CA GLU A 282 -9.95 18.51 4.73
C GLU A 282 -10.46 18.06 6.10
N ALA A 283 -9.54 17.59 6.94
CA ALA A 283 -9.81 17.20 8.30
C ALA A 283 -8.66 17.63 9.24
N PRO A 284 -8.97 18.09 10.47
CA PRO A 284 -7.94 18.50 11.41
C PRO A 284 -7.13 17.29 11.91
N VAL A 285 -5.83 17.51 12.11
CA VAL A 285 -4.98 16.56 12.84
C VAL A 285 -5.39 16.56 14.31
N THR A 286 -5.84 15.40 14.81
CA THR A 286 -6.25 15.21 16.20
C THR A 286 -5.26 14.29 16.93
N PRO A 287 -4.54 14.77 17.96
CA PRO A 287 -3.59 13.97 18.72
C PRO A 287 -4.29 12.92 19.61
N LEU A 288 -3.50 11.95 20.09
CA LEU A 288 -3.98 10.96 21.04
C LEU A 288 -4.48 11.65 22.33
N ASP A 289 -5.74 11.44 22.69
CA ASP A 289 -6.30 11.95 23.94
C ASP A 289 -5.88 11.07 25.12
N CYS A 290 -5.05 11.64 26.00
CA CYS A 290 -4.58 10.99 27.22
C CYS A 290 -5.23 11.54 28.50
N GLY A 291 -6.32 12.32 28.38
CA GLY A 291 -7.06 12.86 29.53
C GLY A 291 -6.27 13.86 30.38
N GLY A 292 -5.24 14.48 29.80
CA GLY A 292 -4.27 15.34 30.49
C GLY A 292 -4.45 16.84 30.29
N GLY A 293 -5.62 17.30 29.81
CA GLY A 293 -5.95 18.73 29.90
C GLY A 293 -6.13 19.11 31.36
N ASP A 294 -5.42 20.14 31.83
CA ASP A 294 -5.51 20.67 33.19
C ASP A 294 -6.97 20.73 33.66
N ALA A 295 -7.36 19.75 34.48
CA ALA A 295 -8.44 19.92 35.42
C ALA A 295 -7.89 20.95 36.41
N ASP A 296 -8.13 22.22 36.14
CA ASP A 296 -8.08 23.28 37.14
C ASP A 296 -8.85 22.76 38.35
N ALA A 297 -8.09 22.38 39.36
CA ALA A 297 -8.58 21.91 40.64
C ALA A 297 -9.11 23.11 41.42
N ASP A 298 -10.24 23.65 40.96
CA ASP A 298 -11.09 24.59 41.67
C ASP A 298 -12.56 24.33 41.27
N ALA A 299 -13.05 23.13 41.60
CA ALA A 299 -14.48 22.84 41.67
C ALA A 299 -14.78 22.05 42.95
N GLU A 300 -14.83 22.79 44.07
CA GLU A 300 -15.60 22.36 45.23
C GLU A 300 -17.08 22.27 44.85
N ASP A 301 -17.69 21.14 45.23
CA ASP A 301 -19.13 20.90 45.36
C ASP A 301 -20.05 21.15 44.15
N GLY A 302 -20.26 20.06 43.40
CA GLY A 302 -21.60 19.48 43.26
C GLY A 302 -22.60 20.21 42.36
N VAL A 303 -22.58 19.90 41.06
CA VAL A 303 -23.80 19.87 40.24
C VAL A 303 -23.67 18.74 39.21
N GLU A 304 -24.63 17.81 39.25
CA GLU A 304 -24.95 16.94 38.11
C GLU A 304 -25.42 17.83 36.95
N THR A 305 -24.57 18.05 35.95
CA THR A 305 -24.99 18.66 34.68
C THR A 305 -24.78 17.68 33.55
N ASP A 306 -25.93 17.35 32.96
CA ASP A 306 -26.18 16.76 31.65
C ASP A 306 -25.17 17.21 30.58
N GLY A 307 -24.93 16.33 29.62
CA GLY A 307 -23.82 16.40 28.67
C GLY A 307 -23.66 17.75 27.98
N SER A 308 -22.43 18.24 27.95
CA SER A 308 -22.00 19.24 26.98
C SER A 308 -21.02 18.56 26.05
N ALA A 309 -21.56 18.04 24.96
CA ALA A 309 -20.80 17.86 23.74
C ALA A 309 -20.13 19.20 23.42
N SER A 310 -18.80 19.20 23.28
CA SER A 310 -18.15 20.22 22.47
C SER A 310 -18.74 20.08 21.08
N GLU A 311 -19.54 21.05 20.68
CA GLU A 311 -20.09 21.15 19.33
C GLU A 311 -18.93 21.45 18.36
N THR A 312 -18.35 20.38 17.81
CA THR A 312 -17.75 20.40 16.48
C THR A 312 -18.86 20.30 15.43
N PRO A 313 -18.67 20.82 14.20
CA PRO A 313 -19.70 20.81 13.17
C PRO A 313 -20.15 19.39 12.87
N GLU A 314 -21.43 19.22 12.55
CA GLU A 314 -22.09 17.96 12.20
C GLU A 314 -21.22 17.07 11.30
N GLY A 315 -20.59 16.06 11.88
CA GLY A 315 -19.83 15.01 11.20
C GLY A 315 -20.03 13.69 11.92
N GLU A 316 -20.10 12.60 11.17
CA GLU A 316 -20.13 11.26 11.76
C GLU A 316 -18.87 11.04 12.62
N PRO A 317 -18.97 10.36 13.77
CA PRO A 317 -17.81 10.06 14.58
C PRO A 317 -16.80 9.25 13.77
N LEU A 318 -15.53 9.65 13.81
CA LEU A 318 -14.43 8.95 13.15
C LEU A 318 -14.42 7.46 13.54
N SER A 319 -14.15 6.60 12.56
CA SER A 319 -13.94 5.17 12.81
C SER A 319 -12.76 4.96 13.78
N PRO A 320 -12.71 3.82 14.50
CA PRO A 320 -11.57 3.52 15.38
C PRO A 320 -10.22 3.63 14.66
N GLN A 321 -10.12 3.13 13.43
CA GLN A 321 -8.90 3.24 12.63
C GLN A 321 -8.60 4.67 12.21
N ALA A 322 -9.58 5.48 11.81
CA ALA A 322 -9.33 6.88 11.48
C ALA A 322 -8.87 7.70 12.70
N ARG A 323 -9.35 7.38 13.91
CA ARG A 323 -8.83 7.98 15.16
C ARG A 323 -7.38 7.58 15.42
N ALA A 324 -7.04 6.30 15.22
CA ALA A 324 -5.66 5.83 15.34
C ALA A 324 -4.75 6.50 14.30
N GLY A 325 -5.21 6.61 13.04
CA GLY A 325 -4.53 7.32 11.95
C GLY A 325 -4.29 8.79 12.28
N SER A 326 -5.30 9.50 12.77
CA SER A 326 -5.16 10.90 13.18
C SER A 326 -4.18 11.09 14.34
N ALA A 327 -4.17 10.18 15.32
CA ALA A 327 -3.19 10.23 16.41
C ALA A 327 -1.76 10.01 15.90
N GLY A 328 -1.56 9.07 14.95
CA GLY A 328 -0.28 8.88 14.28
C GLY A 328 0.11 10.09 13.41
N ALA A 329 -0.83 10.68 12.70
CA ALA A 329 -0.61 11.91 11.93
C ALA A 329 -0.13 13.06 12.84
N ALA A 330 -0.72 13.22 14.02
CA ALA A 330 -0.27 14.22 14.99
C ALA A 330 1.19 13.99 15.44
N GLN A 331 1.57 12.73 15.65
CA GLN A 331 2.95 12.39 15.98
C GLN A 331 3.89 12.67 14.80
N LEU A 332 3.49 12.32 13.56
CA LEU A 332 4.27 12.62 12.35
C LEU A 332 4.46 14.12 12.14
N VAL A 333 3.42 14.93 12.36
CA VAL A 333 3.52 16.39 12.27
C VAL A 333 4.55 16.92 13.25
N GLY A 334 4.52 16.47 14.52
CA GLY A 334 5.54 16.83 15.50
C GLY A 334 6.96 16.37 15.09
N ALA A 335 7.11 15.16 14.54
CA ALA A 335 8.39 14.66 14.04
C ALA A 335 8.92 15.49 12.86
N LEU A 336 8.06 15.84 11.91
CA LEU A 336 8.37 16.70 10.77
C LEU A 336 8.78 18.10 11.23
N GLU A 337 8.04 18.73 12.14
CA GLU A 337 8.39 20.05 12.68
C GLU A 337 9.76 20.04 13.38
N ASN A 338 10.03 19.01 14.18
CA ASN A 338 11.33 18.83 14.86
C ASN A 338 12.48 18.62 13.89
N GLY A 339 12.21 17.96 12.75
CA GLY A 339 13.14 17.78 11.66
C GLY A 339 13.10 18.90 10.62
N GLU A 340 12.63 20.11 10.92
CA GLU A 340 12.61 21.22 9.95
C GLU A 340 11.86 20.89 8.64
N ASN A 341 10.71 20.22 8.78
CA ASN A 341 9.80 19.73 7.74
C ASN A 341 10.26 18.47 6.98
N HIS A 342 11.17 17.68 7.56
CA HIS A 342 11.50 16.36 7.02
C HIS A 342 11.71 15.34 8.14
N LEU A 343 11.52 14.07 7.80
CA LEU A 343 11.88 12.96 8.68
C LEU A 343 13.37 12.67 8.56
N GLN A 344 13.96 12.16 9.63
CA GLN A 344 15.39 11.84 9.69
C GLN A 344 15.58 10.34 9.93
N SER A 345 16.60 9.77 9.32
CA SER A 345 17.05 8.41 9.61
C SER A 345 18.47 8.45 10.16
N THR A 346 18.82 7.48 11.00
CA THR A 346 20.20 7.30 11.47
C THR A 346 20.66 5.89 11.11
N PRO A 347 21.46 5.72 10.04
CA PRO A 347 21.95 4.40 9.67
C PRO A 347 22.87 3.84 10.76
N PRO A 348 22.99 2.51 10.90
CA PRO A 348 23.85 1.90 11.92
C PRO A 348 25.30 2.39 11.86
N GLY A 349 25.74 3.08 12.91
CA GLY A 349 27.08 3.65 13.00
C GLY A 349 27.31 4.92 12.15
N GLY A 350 26.25 5.49 11.58
CA GLY A 350 26.27 6.79 10.91
C GLY A 350 25.67 7.91 11.75
N GLU A 351 25.65 9.10 11.17
CA GLU A 351 25.03 10.30 11.75
C GLU A 351 23.57 10.42 11.27
N PRO A 352 22.72 11.15 12.00
CA PRO A 352 21.39 11.52 11.51
C PRO A 352 21.47 12.22 10.16
N GLN A 353 20.58 11.84 9.24
CA GLN A 353 20.50 12.37 7.88
C GLN A 353 19.03 12.47 7.43
N PRO A 354 18.71 13.32 6.44
CA PRO A 354 17.36 13.39 5.91
C PRO A 354 16.91 12.05 5.32
N ASP A 355 15.67 11.66 5.63
CA ASP A 355 15.01 10.50 5.05
C ASP A 355 13.94 10.96 4.06
N PHE A 356 14.37 11.09 2.80
CA PHE A 356 13.51 11.55 1.70
C PHE A 356 12.35 10.60 1.42
N ALA A 357 12.59 9.28 1.52
CA ALA A 357 11.57 8.27 1.26
C ALA A 357 10.47 8.35 2.33
N SER A 358 10.83 8.35 3.61
CA SER A 358 9.88 8.51 4.71
C SER A 358 9.16 9.86 4.62
N THR A 359 9.87 10.93 4.27
CA THR A 359 9.25 12.27 4.12
C THR A 359 8.22 12.30 3.00
N ALA A 360 8.50 11.70 1.83
CA ALA A 360 7.53 11.59 0.73
C ALA A 360 6.31 10.74 1.13
N ARG A 361 6.52 9.64 1.87
CA ARG A 361 5.44 8.81 2.40
C ARG A 361 4.62 9.53 3.48
N ALA A 362 5.25 10.39 4.28
CA ALA A 362 4.54 11.22 5.25
C ALA A 362 3.57 12.19 4.53
N VAL A 363 3.98 12.77 3.40
CA VAL A 363 3.09 13.59 2.56
C VAL A 363 1.88 12.78 2.10
N LEU A 364 2.09 11.55 1.59
CA LEU A 364 0.99 10.64 1.21
C LEU A 364 0.05 10.34 2.39
N ALA A 365 0.61 9.99 3.55
CA ALA A 365 -0.14 9.62 4.74
C ALA A 365 -0.99 10.78 5.28
N LEU A 366 -0.42 11.99 5.30
CA LEU A 366 -1.13 13.21 5.71
C LEU A 366 -2.24 13.56 4.71
N ALA A 367 -1.96 13.51 3.41
CA ALA A 367 -2.95 13.75 2.37
C ALA A 367 -4.13 12.77 2.45
N ALA A 368 -3.87 11.48 2.67
CA ALA A 368 -4.90 10.45 2.83
C ALA A 368 -5.83 10.69 4.04
N GLY A 369 -5.33 11.38 5.06
CA GLY A 369 -6.11 11.79 6.23
C GLY A 369 -6.85 13.12 6.07
N GLY A 370 -6.74 13.80 4.93
CA GLY A 370 -7.28 15.15 4.74
C GLY A 370 -6.45 16.25 5.44
N HIS A 371 -5.21 15.95 5.83
CA HIS A 371 -4.31 16.88 6.53
C HIS A 371 -3.44 17.67 5.53
N ALA A 372 -4.08 18.25 4.51
CA ALA A 372 -3.41 18.90 3.38
C ALA A 372 -2.54 20.10 3.80
N GLN A 373 -2.97 20.83 4.84
CA GLN A 373 -2.20 21.95 5.39
C GLN A 373 -0.86 21.46 5.96
N GLU A 374 -0.89 20.38 6.72
CA GLU A 374 0.28 19.77 7.35
C GLU A 374 1.19 19.09 6.33
N ALA A 375 0.64 18.58 5.23
CA ALA A 375 1.40 17.99 4.12
C ALA A 375 2.17 19.03 3.28
N THR A 376 1.81 20.32 3.36
CA THR A 376 2.37 21.36 2.48
C THR A 376 3.86 21.61 2.73
N ALA A 377 4.24 21.82 4.00
CA ALA A 377 5.64 22.13 4.34
C ALA A 377 6.64 21.01 3.99
N PRO A 378 6.37 19.72 4.28
CA PRO A 378 7.26 18.63 3.85
C PRO A 378 7.31 18.46 2.33
N LEU A 379 6.20 18.68 1.60
CA LEU A 379 6.23 18.68 0.14
C LEU A 379 7.14 19.77 -0.43
N GLU A 380 7.04 21.00 0.09
CA GLU A 380 7.92 22.10 -0.30
C GLU A 380 9.39 21.82 0.05
N TRP A 381 9.64 21.18 1.19
CA TRP A 381 10.99 20.72 1.53
C TRP A 381 11.51 19.71 0.50
N LEU A 382 10.71 18.72 0.10
CA LEU A 382 11.08 17.76 -0.95
C LEU A 382 11.35 18.47 -2.29
N ARG A 383 10.50 19.42 -2.70
CA ARG A 383 10.70 20.21 -3.93
C ARG A 383 12.05 20.92 -3.90
N ALA A 384 12.43 21.50 -2.76
CA ALA A 384 13.68 22.22 -2.62
C ALA A 384 14.92 21.30 -2.54
N HIS A 385 14.80 20.11 -1.95
CA HIS A 385 15.96 19.28 -1.58
C HIS A 385 16.04 17.92 -2.28
N HIS A 386 15.09 17.52 -3.13
CA HIS A 386 15.10 16.19 -3.77
C HIS A 386 16.40 15.89 -4.53
N GLY A 387 17.07 16.91 -5.07
CA GLY A 387 18.38 16.77 -5.71
C GLY A 387 19.52 16.33 -4.79
N GLU A 388 19.32 16.39 -3.46
CA GLU A 388 20.27 15.93 -2.44
C GLU A 388 20.06 14.46 -2.08
N TRP A 389 18.96 13.84 -2.51
CA TRP A 389 18.72 12.41 -2.34
C TRP A 389 19.67 11.63 -3.23
N ASP A 390 20.67 10.98 -2.62
CA ASP A 390 21.68 10.21 -3.34
C ASP A 390 21.03 9.14 -4.25
N GLY A 391 21.43 9.13 -5.51
CA GLY A 391 20.93 8.19 -6.51
C GLY A 391 19.48 8.38 -6.98
N TYR A 392 18.72 9.38 -6.49
CA TYR A 392 17.27 9.47 -6.75
C TYR A 392 16.93 9.46 -8.25
N ALA A 393 17.70 10.17 -9.07
CA ALA A 393 17.40 10.31 -10.49
C ALA A 393 17.53 8.98 -11.26
N SER A 394 18.27 8.01 -10.72
CA SER A 394 18.42 6.66 -11.28
C SER A 394 17.57 5.60 -10.58
N ASP A 395 16.83 5.97 -9.54
CA ASP A 395 16.00 5.06 -8.75
C ASP A 395 14.51 5.27 -9.11
N PRO A 396 13.88 4.31 -9.82
CA PRO A 396 12.47 4.42 -10.19
C PRO A 396 11.54 4.58 -8.99
N THR A 397 11.85 3.95 -7.85
CA THR A 397 11.04 4.06 -6.63
C THR A 397 11.12 5.47 -6.07
N ALA A 398 12.32 6.04 -6.00
CA ALA A 398 12.52 7.40 -5.50
C ALA A 398 11.77 8.44 -6.36
N VAL A 399 11.91 8.38 -7.69
CA VAL A 399 11.21 9.28 -8.60
C VAL A 399 9.69 9.10 -8.48
N SER A 400 9.21 7.85 -8.44
CA SER A 400 7.79 7.54 -8.33
C SER A 400 7.17 8.04 -7.03
N LEU A 401 7.88 7.90 -5.89
CA LEU A 401 7.42 8.43 -4.60
C LEU A 401 7.21 9.95 -4.64
N LEU A 402 8.10 10.69 -5.30
CA LEU A 402 7.95 12.14 -5.46
C LEU A 402 6.75 12.50 -6.36
N VAL A 403 6.52 11.73 -7.44
CA VAL A 403 5.33 11.89 -8.30
C VAL A 403 4.04 11.64 -7.51
N LEU A 404 4.01 10.55 -6.73
CA LEU A 404 2.85 10.20 -5.89
C LEU A 404 2.60 11.26 -4.82
N ALA A 405 3.65 11.77 -4.15
CA ALA A 405 3.53 12.82 -3.14
C ALA A 405 3.01 14.15 -3.74
N ALA A 406 3.47 14.50 -4.95
CA ALA A 406 2.93 15.65 -5.68
C ALA A 406 1.46 15.45 -6.04
N HIS A 407 1.09 14.27 -6.56
CA HIS A 407 -0.29 13.94 -6.93
C HIS A 407 -1.23 14.01 -5.73
N ALA A 408 -0.88 13.39 -4.60
CA ALA A 408 -1.72 13.33 -3.39
C ALA A 408 -2.06 14.71 -2.81
N THR A 409 -1.31 15.74 -3.17
CA THR A 409 -1.51 17.13 -2.73
C THR A 409 -2.07 18.04 -3.83
N GLY A 410 -2.57 17.45 -4.93
CA GLY A 410 -3.19 18.15 -6.05
C GLY A 410 -2.20 18.76 -7.06
N GLY A 411 -0.90 18.48 -6.92
CA GLY A 411 0.13 18.88 -7.87
C GLY A 411 0.38 17.85 -8.98
N THR A 412 1.27 18.19 -9.90
CA THR A 412 1.78 17.26 -10.92
C THR A 412 3.28 17.01 -10.74
N GLY A 413 3.79 15.94 -11.36
CA GLY A 413 5.22 15.63 -11.40
C GLY A 413 6.00 16.40 -12.48
N GLU A 414 5.36 17.22 -13.31
CA GLU A 414 5.98 17.91 -14.45
C GLU A 414 6.87 19.10 -14.03
N ASP A 415 6.58 19.71 -12.87
CA ASP A 415 7.42 20.75 -12.26
C ASP A 415 7.54 20.52 -10.75
N PHE A 416 8.50 19.68 -10.38
CA PHE A 416 8.83 19.39 -8.99
C PHE A 416 10.13 20.11 -8.62
N GLY A 417 10.01 21.37 -8.17
CA GLY A 417 11.17 22.18 -7.83
C GLY A 417 12.08 22.47 -9.04
N GLY A 418 11.51 22.59 -10.24
CA GLY A 418 12.24 22.77 -11.49
C GLY A 418 12.70 21.48 -12.18
N THR A 419 12.32 20.31 -11.65
CA THR A 419 12.59 18.99 -12.25
C THR A 419 11.31 18.39 -12.81
N ASP A 420 11.34 17.92 -14.06
CA ASP A 420 10.28 17.09 -14.64
C ASP A 420 10.52 15.63 -14.22
N LEU A 421 9.79 15.19 -13.19
CA LEU A 421 9.90 13.83 -12.65
C LEU A 421 9.32 12.78 -13.60
N LEU A 422 8.36 13.16 -14.45
CA LEU A 422 7.73 12.24 -15.40
C LEU A 422 8.65 11.97 -16.58
N GLU A 423 9.32 13.01 -17.08
CA GLU A 423 10.42 12.84 -18.04
C GLU A 423 11.56 12.03 -17.41
N GLN A 424 11.89 12.27 -16.14
CA GLN A 424 12.92 11.50 -15.44
C GLN A 424 12.54 10.02 -15.32
N LEU A 425 11.31 9.70 -14.90
CA LEU A 425 10.81 8.32 -14.81
C LEU A 425 10.78 7.64 -16.19
N GLY A 426 10.35 8.36 -17.23
CA GLY A 426 10.32 7.85 -18.60
C GLY A 426 11.70 7.50 -19.17
N ARG A 427 12.79 8.07 -18.64
CA ARG A 427 14.16 7.66 -18.99
C ARG A 427 14.61 6.35 -18.32
N LEU A 428 13.90 5.92 -17.28
CA LEU A 428 14.26 4.76 -16.47
C LEU A 428 13.58 3.47 -16.94
N GLY A 429 12.63 3.51 -17.88
CA GLY A 429 11.92 2.31 -18.29
C GLY A 429 11.24 2.40 -19.65
N PRO A 430 10.38 1.42 -19.95
CA PRO A 430 9.55 1.39 -21.15
C PRO A 430 8.80 2.68 -21.43
N ALA A 431 8.65 2.98 -22.73
CA ALA A 431 7.76 4.04 -23.16
C ALA A 431 6.30 3.68 -22.79
N PRO A 432 5.48 4.64 -22.34
CA PRO A 432 4.06 4.42 -22.14
C PRO A 432 3.33 4.18 -23.47
N ASP A 433 2.22 3.45 -23.43
CA ASP A 433 1.39 3.19 -24.61
C ASP A 433 0.61 4.46 -25.04
N SER A 434 0.24 5.31 -24.08
CA SER A 434 -0.35 6.63 -24.33
C SER A 434 0.03 7.64 -23.25
N SER A 435 0.03 8.92 -23.62
CA SER A 435 0.32 10.06 -22.75
C SER A 435 -0.95 10.88 -22.46
N PRO A 436 -0.96 11.68 -21.38
CA PRO A 436 -2.05 12.60 -21.10
C PRO A 436 -2.32 13.54 -22.29
N GLY A 437 -3.58 13.60 -22.72
CA GLY A 437 -3.99 14.47 -23.83
C GLY A 437 -3.80 13.88 -25.23
N ASP A 438 -3.34 12.63 -25.35
CA ASP A 438 -3.53 11.86 -26.58
C ASP A 438 -5.04 11.61 -26.74
N GLU A 439 -5.67 12.24 -27.73
CA GLU A 439 -7.07 11.95 -28.05
C GLU A 439 -7.17 10.46 -28.43
N ASP A 440 -8.06 9.72 -27.75
CA ASP A 440 -8.42 8.35 -28.13
C ASP A 440 -8.70 8.31 -29.63
N GLY A 441 -7.77 7.74 -30.39
CA GLY A 441 -7.94 7.46 -31.80
C GLY A 441 -9.02 6.40 -31.95
N SER A 442 -10.29 6.80 -31.84
CA SER A 442 -11.43 5.99 -32.22
C SER A 442 -11.21 5.53 -33.66
N GLY A 443 -11.06 4.22 -33.82
CA GLY A 443 -10.58 3.63 -35.06
C GLY A 443 -11.47 3.95 -36.25
N GLU A 444 -10.82 4.36 -37.34
CA GLU A 444 -11.30 4.01 -38.66
C GLU A 444 -10.39 2.86 -39.13
N GLY A 445 -10.96 1.66 -39.22
CA GLY A 445 -10.27 0.52 -39.80
C GLY A 445 -10.07 0.78 -41.29
N ASP A 446 -8.85 1.12 -41.69
CA ASP A 446 -8.46 1.11 -43.09
C ASP A 446 -7.67 -0.17 -43.39
N ASP A 447 -8.24 -0.92 -44.33
CA ASP A 447 -7.75 -2.17 -44.87
C ASP A 447 -6.26 -2.12 -45.26
N ALA A 448 -5.60 -3.26 -45.03
CA ALA A 448 -4.21 -3.53 -45.33
C ALA A 448 -3.77 -3.10 -46.73
N ASP A 449 -2.58 -2.47 -46.82
CA ASP A 449 -1.53 -2.89 -47.74
C ASP A 449 -0.18 -2.20 -47.43
N GLY A 450 0.80 -3.00 -46.98
CA GLY A 450 2.21 -2.86 -47.36
C GLY A 450 3.10 -1.76 -46.74
N GLY A 451 3.93 -2.15 -45.78
CA GLY A 451 5.38 -1.90 -45.87
C GLY A 451 6.01 -0.76 -45.06
N SER A 452 6.88 -1.17 -44.13
CA SER A 452 8.10 -0.52 -43.61
C SER A 452 7.99 0.72 -42.70
N SER A 453 8.43 0.54 -41.44
CA SER A 453 9.07 1.55 -40.59
C SER A 453 10.60 1.48 -40.78
N PRO A 454 11.42 2.56 -40.56
CA PRO A 454 11.42 3.39 -39.33
C PRO A 454 11.62 4.92 -39.48
N LEU A 455 11.30 5.64 -38.38
CA LEU A 455 11.44 7.06 -37.97
C LEU A 455 12.85 7.71 -38.17
N PRO A 456 13.14 9.02 -37.82
CA PRO A 456 12.34 10.25 -37.58
C PRO A 456 12.95 11.59 -38.16
N TRP A 457 12.28 12.74 -37.92
CA TRP A 457 12.66 14.17 -38.10
C TRP A 457 12.43 14.83 -39.48
N ILE A 458 12.15 16.15 -39.46
CA ILE A 458 11.70 17.08 -40.55
C ILE A 458 10.16 17.05 -40.67
N ILE A 459 9.38 18.08 -40.31
CA ILE A 459 9.33 19.43 -40.89
C ILE A 459 8.88 20.45 -39.83
N GLY A 460 9.85 21.11 -39.21
CA GLY A 460 9.76 22.55 -38.94
C GLY A 460 10.44 23.28 -40.08
N ILE A 461 9.75 23.43 -41.23
CA ILE A 461 9.96 24.36 -42.38
C ILE A 461 8.73 24.16 -43.28
N GLY A 462 7.57 24.63 -42.82
CA GLY A 462 6.30 24.57 -43.57
C GLY A 462 5.41 25.79 -43.38
N LEU A 463 5.83 26.76 -42.53
CA LEU A 463 5.02 27.93 -42.17
C LEU A 463 5.60 29.27 -42.69
N VAL A 464 6.54 29.25 -43.66
CA VAL A 464 7.07 30.49 -44.28
C VAL A 464 6.98 30.49 -45.82
N ALA A 465 6.38 29.46 -46.43
CA ALA A 465 6.10 29.43 -47.88
C ALA A 465 4.60 29.27 -48.23
N GLY A 466 3.70 29.55 -47.28
CA GLY A 466 2.24 29.49 -47.43
C GLY A 466 1.53 30.84 -47.52
N ILE A 467 2.26 31.97 -47.47
CA ILE A 467 1.72 33.33 -47.65
C ILE A 467 2.20 33.84 -49.01
N GLY A 468 1.63 33.28 -50.08
CA GLY A 468 2.00 33.65 -51.45
C GLY A 468 1.06 33.15 -52.54
N VAL A 469 0.22 32.15 -52.28
CA VAL A 469 -0.69 31.57 -53.29
C VAL A 469 -2.18 31.88 -53.02
N GLY A 470 -2.52 32.48 -51.88
CA GLY A 470 -3.91 32.81 -51.51
C GLY A 470 -4.52 34.08 -52.14
N VAL A 471 -3.76 34.89 -52.89
CA VAL A 471 -4.23 36.21 -53.38
C VAL A 471 -4.55 36.26 -54.88
N LEU A 472 -4.36 35.17 -55.64
CA LEU A 472 -4.54 35.21 -57.12
C LEU A 472 -5.73 34.44 -57.70
N LEU A 473 -6.76 34.09 -56.92
CA LEU A 473 -7.98 33.45 -57.45
C LEU A 473 -9.31 34.12 -57.05
N SER A 474 -9.28 35.30 -56.43
CA SER A 474 -10.50 36.03 -56.01
C SER A 474 -11.01 37.11 -56.98
N PHE A 475 -10.42 37.24 -58.19
CA PHE A 475 -10.78 38.31 -59.15
C PHE A 475 -11.37 37.83 -60.48
N ARG A 476 -11.95 36.62 -60.55
CA ARG A 476 -12.52 36.11 -61.81
C ARG A 476 -13.94 35.58 -61.77
N ARG A 477 -14.75 35.96 -60.77
CA ARG A 477 -16.16 35.54 -60.69
C ARG A 477 -17.16 36.63 -60.31
N ARG A 478 -16.88 37.88 -60.68
CA ARG A 478 -17.87 38.97 -60.69
C ARG A 478 -17.80 39.75 -62.00
N ALA A 479 -18.49 39.23 -63.01
CA ALA A 479 -19.09 40.00 -64.09
C ALA A 479 -19.98 39.04 -64.90
N SER A 480 -21.28 39.05 -64.57
CA SER A 480 -22.44 38.95 -65.47
C SER A 480 -23.63 38.39 -64.69
N GLU A 481 -24.41 39.30 -64.10
CA GLU A 481 -25.87 39.15 -64.02
C GLU A 481 -26.45 39.27 -65.43
N GLU A 482 -27.37 38.39 -65.82
CA GLU A 482 -28.74 38.78 -66.25
C GLU A 482 -29.60 37.56 -66.63
N ALA A 483 -30.90 37.72 -66.36
CA ALA A 483 -32.09 37.01 -66.89
C ALA A 483 -32.76 35.93 -66.01
N ALA A 484 -33.85 36.37 -65.34
CA ALA A 484 -35.04 35.59 -64.94
C ALA A 484 -35.89 35.23 -66.21
N PRO A 485 -37.04 34.49 -66.19
CA PRO A 485 -38.02 34.37 -65.09
C PRO A 485 -38.81 33.02 -64.91
N ASP A 486 -39.56 32.97 -63.79
CA ASP A 486 -40.93 32.45 -63.53
C ASP A 486 -41.38 31.03 -63.96
N GLU A 487 -41.89 30.22 -63.00
CA GLU A 487 -43.25 29.61 -63.02
C GLU A 487 -43.56 28.69 -61.80
N THR A 488 -44.62 29.06 -61.07
CA THR A 488 -45.75 28.25 -60.49
C THR A 488 -45.57 27.07 -59.51
N ALA A 489 -46.31 27.17 -58.40
CA ALA A 489 -46.72 26.17 -57.38
C ALA A 489 -47.69 25.08 -57.93
N PRO A 490 -48.40 24.20 -57.15
CA PRO A 490 -48.46 23.98 -55.68
C PRO A 490 -48.44 22.47 -55.22
N ASP A 491 -48.12 22.18 -53.95
CA ASP A 491 -48.99 21.71 -52.82
C ASP A 491 -49.82 20.42 -53.05
N GLU A 492 -49.69 19.41 -52.18
CA GLU A 492 -50.83 18.73 -51.52
C GLU A 492 -50.40 17.61 -50.51
N THR A 493 -50.77 17.85 -49.25
CA THR A 493 -51.49 16.97 -48.29
C THR A 493 -50.92 15.65 -47.72
N ALA A 494 -50.89 15.65 -46.37
CA ALA A 494 -50.91 14.54 -45.40
C ALA A 494 -52.22 13.66 -45.52
N PRO A 495 -52.50 12.58 -44.74
CA PRO A 495 -52.21 12.44 -43.30
C PRO A 495 -51.94 11.02 -42.70
N ASP A 496 -51.49 11.11 -41.45
CA ASP A 496 -51.50 10.24 -40.26
C ASP A 496 -52.62 9.17 -40.10
N LYS A 497 -52.29 8.00 -39.48
CA LYS A 497 -52.93 7.44 -38.25
C LYS A 497 -52.52 6.00 -37.83
N THR A 498 -52.08 5.90 -36.58
CA THR A 498 -52.42 4.96 -35.47
C THR A 498 -52.15 3.43 -35.51
N VAL A 499 -51.23 3.00 -34.62
CA VAL A 499 -51.32 2.05 -33.46
C VAL A 499 -52.27 0.84 -33.50
N ALA A 500 -51.74 -0.37 -33.23
CA ALA A 500 -52.29 -1.35 -32.27
C ALA A 500 -51.32 -2.53 -31.96
N ASP A 501 -51.38 -2.93 -30.69
CA ASP A 501 -50.76 -4.02 -29.92
C ASP A 501 -51.37 -5.41 -30.23
N GLU A 502 -50.65 -6.53 -29.98
CA GLU A 502 -51.20 -7.77 -29.39
C GLU A 502 -50.17 -8.92 -29.21
N ALA A 503 -50.55 -9.88 -28.37
CA ALA A 503 -49.75 -10.71 -27.47
C ALA A 503 -49.83 -12.25 -27.72
N VAL A 504 -48.78 -12.98 -27.24
CA VAL A 504 -48.77 -14.29 -26.50
C VAL A 504 -48.96 -15.68 -27.20
N ALA A 505 -48.23 -16.66 -26.60
CA ALA A 505 -48.34 -18.15 -26.53
C ALA A 505 -47.42 -18.96 -27.48
N ASP A 506 -46.40 -19.72 -27.02
CA ASP A 506 -46.31 -20.94 -26.18
C ASP A 506 -46.57 -22.26 -26.95
N GLU A 507 -45.56 -23.13 -27.07
CA GLU A 507 -45.64 -24.57 -26.71
C GLU A 507 -44.37 -25.40 -27.09
N ALA A 508 -43.89 -26.11 -26.07
CA ALA A 508 -43.57 -27.55 -25.99
C ALA A 508 -42.34 -28.20 -26.70
N ALA A 509 -41.56 -28.88 -25.84
CA ALA A 509 -40.53 -29.89 -26.10
C ALA A 509 -41.10 -31.30 -26.46
N PRO A 510 -40.23 -32.28 -26.75
CA PRO A 510 -39.93 -33.36 -25.77
C PRO A 510 -38.42 -33.75 -25.79
N GLY A 511 -37.78 -34.45 -24.84
CA GLY A 511 -38.21 -35.29 -23.71
C GLY A 511 -37.49 -36.67 -23.77
N ASN A 512 -37.03 -37.14 -22.60
CA ASN A 512 -36.44 -38.46 -22.23
C ASN A 512 -34.93 -38.69 -22.41
N ASP A 513 -34.09 -39.03 -21.41
CA ASP A 513 -34.11 -39.93 -20.21
C ASP A 513 -33.11 -41.07 -20.47
N GLY A 514 -32.24 -41.54 -19.56
CA GLY A 514 -32.01 -41.23 -18.17
C GLY A 514 -30.98 -42.21 -17.53
N SER A 515 -30.54 -41.83 -16.33
CA SER A 515 -30.26 -42.65 -15.13
C SER A 515 -29.04 -43.59 -15.00
N ALA A 516 -28.14 -43.13 -14.11
CA ALA A 516 -27.83 -43.68 -12.76
C ALA A 516 -26.91 -44.91 -12.56
N GLY A 517 -25.99 -44.80 -11.58
CA GLY A 517 -25.35 -45.95 -10.94
C GLY A 517 -24.12 -45.64 -10.07
N SER A 518 -24.33 -45.62 -8.75
CA SER A 518 -23.37 -45.45 -7.63
C SER A 518 -22.41 -46.63 -7.40
N GLY A 519 -21.27 -46.40 -6.72
CA GLY A 519 -20.50 -47.47 -6.03
C GLY A 519 -19.10 -47.07 -5.53
N GLY A 520 -18.90 -47.02 -4.21
CA GLY A 520 -17.59 -46.86 -3.56
C GLY A 520 -16.91 -48.20 -3.18
N GLY A 521 -15.67 -48.12 -2.68
CA GLY A 521 -14.97 -49.25 -2.03
C GLY A 521 -13.49 -49.01 -1.71
N ASN A 522 -13.14 -49.16 -0.43
CA ASN A 522 -11.81 -49.19 0.20
C ASN A 522 -10.87 -50.28 -0.34
N ALA A 523 -9.55 -50.08 -0.17
CA ALA A 523 -8.60 -51.16 0.19
C ALA A 523 -7.32 -50.61 0.89
N GLU A 524 -6.98 -51.24 2.02
CA GLU A 524 -5.76 -51.07 2.84
C GLU A 524 -4.56 -51.90 2.32
N GLY A 525 -3.34 -51.32 2.42
CA GLY A 525 -2.02 -51.90 2.82
C GLY A 525 -1.41 -53.12 2.09
N PRO A 526 -0.10 -53.48 2.32
CA PRO A 526 0.83 -53.01 3.37
C PRO A 526 2.30 -52.70 2.94
N GLY A 527 3.09 -52.10 3.85
CA GLY A 527 4.40 -52.66 4.26
C GLY A 527 5.74 -52.01 3.85
N GLU A 528 6.54 -51.68 4.89
CA GLU A 528 8.03 -51.53 4.97
C GLU A 528 8.67 -50.30 4.28
N GLY A 529 9.58 -49.51 4.87
CA GLY A 529 10.43 -49.62 6.06
C GLY A 529 11.82 -49.06 5.72
N GLY A 530 12.23 -47.92 6.28
CA GLY A 530 13.56 -47.37 6.00
C GLY A 530 13.91 -46.04 6.69
N ARG A 531 14.30 -46.11 7.97
CA ARG A 531 15.14 -45.08 8.62
C ARG A 531 16.54 -45.12 8.03
N ARG A 532 17.25 -43.98 7.95
CA ARG A 532 18.67 -43.79 8.37
C ARG A 532 19.08 -42.30 8.35
N PRO A 533 20.18 -41.92 9.04
CA PRO A 533 20.30 -40.67 9.81
C PRO A 533 21.15 -39.60 9.12
N GLY A 534 21.19 -38.41 9.75
CA GLY A 534 21.98 -37.26 9.31
C GLY A 534 23.47 -37.30 9.65
N GLN A 535 24.08 -36.15 9.34
CA GLN A 535 25.35 -35.52 9.79
C GLN A 535 26.13 -34.96 8.58
N PRO A 536 27.01 -33.97 8.78
CA PRO A 536 27.28 -33.17 9.99
C PRO A 536 26.73 -31.75 9.95
#